data_AF-A0A3L7U392-F1
#
_entry.id   AF-A0A3L7U392-F1
#
_cell.length_a   1.000
_cell.length_b   1.000
_cell.length_c   1.000
_cell.angle_alpha   90.00
_cell.angle_beta   90.00
_cell.angle_gamma   90.00
#
_symmetry.space_group_name_H-M   'P 1'
#
loop_
_entity.id
_entity.type
_entity.pdbx_description
1 polymer ?
#
loop_
_entity_poly.entity_id
_entity_poly.type
_entity_poly.pdbx_seq_one_letter_code
_entity_poly.pdbx_strand_id
1 'polypeptide(L)'
;MAEATPVPVLADAAPTVVVAPKLTIANVVEIAAQTRPSSYAALIRGLSPLAIRPPRWKDIELALDAQGTLHVVAPVSSIEHTMHARQWATEHAELLALAYPSMQRGNAVATDIILERNERGALIVPTTLEAMAYHQITAINLDGRAAWFCQCVESA
;
A
#
# COMPACT_ATOMS: atom_id res chain seq x y z
N MET A 1 31.45 -7.28 -42.76
CA MET A 1 29.98 -7.16 -42.66
C MET A 1 29.64 -7.20 -41.18
N ALA A 2 29.12 -6.10 -40.63
CA ALA A 2 28.85 -5.96 -39.21
C ALA A 2 27.49 -6.61 -38.87
N GLU A 3 27.49 -7.53 -37.92
CA GLU A 3 26.30 -8.22 -37.42
C GLU A 3 25.63 -7.32 -36.37
N ALA A 4 24.41 -6.86 -36.67
CA ALA A 4 23.65 -5.98 -35.79
C ALA A 4 23.14 -6.77 -34.58
N THR A 5 23.56 -6.37 -33.38
CA THR A 5 23.06 -6.90 -32.11
C THR A 5 21.59 -6.49 -31.93
N PRO A 6 20.65 -7.42 -31.69
CA PRO A 6 19.26 -7.04 -31.49
C PRO A 6 19.08 -6.36 -30.12
N VAL A 7 18.43 -5.19 -30.12
CA VAL A 7 18.00 -4.47 -28.91
C VAL A 7 16.81 -5.23 -28.32
N PRO A 8 16.79 -5.58 -27.02
CA PRO A 8 15.65 -6.25 -26.42
C PRO A 8 14.45 -5.29 -26.38
N VAL A 9 13.36 -5.69 -27.03
CA VAL A 9 12.05 -5.04 -26.93
C VAL A 9 11.53 -5.32 -25.52
N LEU A 10 11.30 -4.27 -24.72
CA LEU A 10 10.61 -4.39 -23.44
C LEU A 10 9.25 -5.04 -23.70
N ALA A 11 9.03 -6.22 -23.10
CA ALA A 11 7.73 -6.86 -23.12
C ALA A 11 6.72 -5.96 -22.40
N ASP A 12 5.64 -5.61 -23.11
CA ASP A 12 4.49 -4.92 -22.56
C ASP A 12 3.83 -5.87 -21.54
N ALA A 13 4.06 -5.61 -20.24
CA ALA A 13 3.52 -6.44 -19.17
C ALA A 13 1.99 -6.27 -19.17
N ALA A 14 1.26 -7.31 -19.55
CA ALA A 14 -0.18 -7.30 -19.52
C ALA A 14 -0.69 -7.00 -18.09
N PRO A 15 -1.72 -6.14 -17.92
CA PRO A 15 -2.26 -5.83 -16.61
C PRO A 15 -2.75 -7.09 -15.91
N THR A 16 -2.23 -7.36 -14.71
CA THR A 16 -2.67 -8.50 -13.91
C THR A 16 -4.01 -8.19 -13.26
N VAL A 17 -4.99 -9.05 -13.51
CA VAL A 17 -6.28 -9.01 -12.81
C VAL A 17 -6.10 -9.69 -11.46
N VAL A 18 -6.07 -8.90 -10.39
CA VAL A 18 -6.15 -9.42 -9.02
C VAL A 18 -7.59 -9.85 -8.76
N VAL A 19 -7.83 -11.16 -8.68
CA VAL A 19 -9.12 -11.70 -8.26
C VAL A 19 -9.13 -11.83 -6.74
N ALA A 20 -9.80 -10.90 -6.06
CA ALA A 20 -10.00 -10.99 -4.62
C ALA A 20 -10.73 -12.30 -4.26
N PRO A 21 -10.31 -13.02 -3.19
CA PRO A 21 -11.08 -14.17 -2.71
C PRO A 21 -12.51 -13.74 -2.40
N LYS A 22 -13.48 -14.54 -2.84
CA LYS A 22 -14.90 -14.29 -2.57
C LYS A 22 -15.19 -14.53 -1.09
N LEU A 23 -14.93 -13.52 -0.26
CA LEU A 23 -15.37 -13.51 1.12
C LEU A 23 -16.90 -13.35 1.15
N THR A 24 -17.59 -14.41 1.54
CA THR A 24 -19.03 -14.38 1.84
C THR A 24 -19.20 -13.74 3.22
N ILE A 25 -19.15 -12.42 3.28
CA ILE A 25 -19.49 -11.67 4.51
C ILE A 25 -21.01 -11.57 4.54
N ALA A 26 -21.65 -12.42 5.35
CA ALA A 26 -23.05 -12.27 5.69
C ALA A 26 -23.20 -10.93 6.42
N ASN A 27 -24.01 -10.01 5.89
CA ASN A 27 -24.21 -8.63 6.35
C ASN A 27 -23.11 -7.63 5.97
N VAL A 28 -22.97 -7.38 4.66
CA VAL A 28 -22.54 -6.06 4.17
C VAL A 28 -23.69 -5.09 4.47
N VAL A 29 -23.77 -4.59 5.71
CA VAL A 29 -24.53 -3.36 5.96
C VAL A 29 -23.73 -2.26 5.29
N GLU A 30 -24.39 -1.47 4.44
CA GLU A 30 -23.87 -0.20 3.92
C GLU A 30 -23.35 0.63 5.10
N ILE A 31 -22.07 0.47 5.43
CA ILE A 31 -21.36 1.50 6.17
C ILE A 31 -21.36 2.64 5.19
N ALA A 32 -22.14 3.68 5.50
CA ALA A 32 -22.33 4.83 4.65
C ALA A 32 -21.00 5.12 3.93
N ALA A 33 -21.04 5.12 2.59
CA ALA A 33 -19.92 5.04 1.66
C ALA A 33 -18.91 6.22 1.74
N GLN A 34 -18.74 6.85 2.90
CA GLN A 34 -18.14 8.18 3.05
C GLN A 34 -17.10 8.28 4.17
N THR A 35 -17.03 7.36 5.12
CA THR A 35 -15.96 7.41 6.13
C THR A 35 -14.79 6.54 5.69
N ARG A 36 -13.69 7.14 5.22
CA ARG A 36 -12.40 6.46 5.09
C ARG A 36 -11.85 6.07 6.48
N PRO A 37 -10.98 5.04 6.58
CA PRO A 37 -10.22 4.79 7.80
C PRO A 37 -9.45 6.04 8.22
N SER A 38 -9.30 6.25 9.53
CA SER A 38 -8.48 7.35 10.06
C SER A 38 -6.97 7.11 9.87
N SER A 39 -6.56 5.86 9.71
CA SER A 39 -5.21 5.46 9.29
C SER A 39 -5.29 4.15 8.54
N TYR A 40 -4.63 4.08 7.39
CA TYR A 40 -4.48 2.85 6.63
C TYR A 40 -3.38 1.96 7.22
N ALA A 41 -2.27 2.55 7.65
CA ALA A 41 -1.17 1.80 8.27
C ALA A 41 -1.64 1.02 9.51
N ALA A 42 -2.56 1.59 10.29
CA ALA A 42 -3.14 0.94 11.47
C ALA A 42 -3.98 -0.31 11.14
N LEU A 43 -4.41 -0.46 9.88
CA LEU A 43 -5.16 -1.64 9.43
C LEU A 43 -4.25 -2.79 9.00
N ILE A 44 -3.01 -2.50 8.62
CA ILE A 44 -2.06 -3.51 8.18
C ILE A 44 -1.45 -4.17 9.41
N ARG A 45 -1.67 -5.47 9.56
CA ARG A 45 -1.14 -6.25 10.68
C ARG A 45 0.38 -6.18 10.70
N GLY A 46 0.94 -5.80 11.84
CA GLY A 46 2.39 -5.75 12.07
C GLY A 46 3.01 -4.39 11.76
N LEU A 47 2.25 -3.44 11.22
CA LEU A 47 2.70 -2.06 11.03
C LEU A 47 2.28 -1.17 12.20
N SER A 48 3.20 -0.31 12.62
CA SER A 48 2.98 0.73 13.62
C SER A 48 3.06 2.10 12.93
N PRO A 49 1.95 2.86 12.84
CA PRO A 49 1.92 4.15 12.17
C PRO A 49 2.84 5.19 12.83
N LEU A 50 3.48 6.01 12.02
CA LEU A 50 4.23 7.18 12.49
C LEU A 50 3.32 8.42 12.51
N ALA A 51 3.58 9.34 13.44
CA ALA A 51 2.80 10.57 13.57
C ALA A 51 3.07 11.58 12.44
N ILE A 52 4.17 11.40 11.72
CA ILE A 52 4.58 12.26 10.61
C ILE A 52 4.12 11.70 9.27
N ARG A 53 4.05 12.56 8.26
CA ARG A 53 3.75 12.20 6.88
C ARG A 53 4.72 12.90 5.94
N PRO A 54 4.91 12.39 4.71
CA PRO A 54 5.60 13.14 3.66
C PRO A 54 4.91 14.51 3.45
N PRO A 55 5.63 15.64 3.48
CA PRO A 55 5.01 16.97 3.53
C PRO A 55 4.07 17.30 2.36
N ARG A 56 4.31 16.70 1.18
CA ARG A 56 3.56 16.98 -0.06
C ARG A 56 2.36 16.07 -0.29
N TRP A 57 2.31 14.90 0.35
CA TRP A 57 1.32 13.86 0.05
C TRP A 57 0.61 13.43 1.33
N LYS A 58 -0.44 14.19 1.69
CA LYS A 58 -1.15 14.04 2.97
C LYS A 58 -1.86 12.69 3.11
N ASP A 59 -2.26 12.07 2.02
CA ASP A 59 -2.93 10.76 2.01
C ASP A 59 -1.95 9.59 2.16
N ILE A 60 -0.64 9.87 2.11
CA ILE A 60 0.41 8.86 2.29
C ILE A 60 0.87 8.85 3.75
N GLU A 61 0.93 7.64 4.30
CA GLU A 61 1.33 7.34 5.66
C GLU A 61 2.72 6.72 5.69
N LEU A 62 3.37 6.85 6.84
CA LEU A 62 4.59 6.12 7.15
C LEU A 62 4.32 5.17 8.32
N ALA A 63 4.95 4.01 8.31
CA ALA A 63 4.85 3.05 9.38
C ALA A 63 6.17 2.29 9.58
N LEU A 64 6.34 1.68 10.75
CA LEU A 64 7.43 0.74 11.01
C LEU A 64 6.87 -0.65 11.22
N ASP A 65 7.55 -1.66 10.67
CA ASP A 65 7.32 -3.05 11.06
C ASP A 65 8.05 -3.39 12.38
N ALA A 66 7.92 -4.63 12.84
CA ALA A 66 8.60 -5.12 14.04
C ALA A 66 10.13 -5.19 13.90
N GLN A 67 10.64 -5.20 12.67
CA GLN A 67 12.06 -5.21 12.35
C GLN A 67 12.63 -3.79 12.26
N GLY A 68 11.79 -2.75 12.33
CA GLY A 68 12.21 -1.36 12.17
C GLY A 68 12.37 -0.95 10.71
N THR A 69 11.89 -1.74 9.75
CA THR A 69 11.80 -1.34 8.35
C THR A 69 10.80 -0.22 8.19
N LEU A 70 11.13 0.78 7.38
CA LEU A 70 10.21 1.86 7.07
C LEU A 70 9.29 1.46 5.91
N HIS A 71 7.99 1.62 6.12
CA HIS A 71 6.93 1.37 5.16
C HIS A 71 6.28 2.69 4.74
N VAL A 72 6.07 2.84 3.44
CA VAL A 72 5.21 3.87 2.85
C VAL A 72 3.87 3.24 2.55
N VAL A 73 2.82 3.71 3.19
CA VAL A 73 1.47 3.18 3.04
C VAL A 73 0.61 4.21 2.30
N ALA A 74 0.04 3.82 1.15
CA ALA A 74 -0.71 4.75 0.30
C ALA A 74 -2.01 4.12 -0.21
N PRO A 75 -3.13 4.86 -0.27
CA PRO A 75 -4.30 4.41 -1.03
C PRO A 75 -3.97 4.36 -2.52
N VAL A 76 -4.62 3.44 -3.25
CA VAL A 76 -4.43 3.28 -4.70
C VAL A 76 -4.71 4.57 -5.48
N SER A 77 -5.60 5.43 -4.98
CA SER A 77 -5.88 6.76 -5.56
C SER A 77 -4.66 7.70 -5.55
N SER A 78 -3.61 7.37 -4.80
CA SER A 78 -2.38 8.15 -4.69
C SER A 78 -1.15 7.41 -5.24
N ILE A 79 -1.35 6.33 -6.00
CA ILE A 79 -0.26 5.45 -6.47
C ILE A 79 0.82 6.20 -7.27
N GLU A 80 0.44 7.20 -8.07
CA GLU A 80 1.36 8.04 -8.85
C GLU A 80 2.37 8.80 -7.97
N HIS A 81 1.98 9.11 -6.73
CA HIS A 81 2.80 9.84 -5.77
C HIS A 81 3.63 8.92 -4.87
N THR A 82 3.30 7.63 -4.80
CA THR A 82 3.90 6.70 -3.85
C THR A 82 5.41 6.56 -4.06
N MET A 83 5.87 6.53 -5.31
CA MET A 83 7.32 6.44 -5.59
C MET A 83 8.07 7.70 -5.16
N HIS A 84 7.47 8.88 -5.31
CA HIS A 84 8.05 10.12 -4.82
C HIS A 84 8.07 10.18 -3.29
N ALA A 85 7.02 9.70 -2.63
CA ALA A 85 6.97 9.59 -1.17
C ALA A 85 8.02 8.60 -0.62
N ARG A 86 8.19 7.47 -1.30
CA ARG A 86 9.24 6.49 -1.00
C ARG A 86 10.64 7.05 -1.17
N GLN A 87 10.88 7.79 -2.25
CA GLN A 87 12.15 8.47 -2.47
C GLN A 87 12.42 9.50 -1.35
N TRP A 88 11.42 10.33 -1.02
CA TRP A 88 11.52 11.27 0.09
C TRP A 88 11.83 10.56 1.42
N ALA A 89 11.13 9.47 1.73
CA ALA A 89 11.35 8.69 2.95
C ALA A 89 12.78 8.11 3.01
N THR A 90 13.30 7.66 1.87
CA THR A 90 14.67 7.17 1.73
C THR A 90 15.68 8.30 1.99
N GLU A 91 15.50 9.45 1.36
CA GLU A 91 16.39 10.61 1.50
C GLU A 91 16.42 11.17 2.93
N HIS A 92 15.34 11.00 3.68
CA HIS A 92 15.20 11.54 5.03
C HIS A 92 15.36 10.47 6.12
N ALA A 93 15.72 9.22 5.76
CA ALA A 93 15.75 8.09 6.68
C ALA A 93 16.61 8.32 7.94
N GLU A 94 17.75 9.01 7.81
CA GLU A 94 18.61 9.33 8.96
C GLU A 94 17.92 10.28 9.96
N LEU A 95 17.20 11.30 9.46
CA LEU A 95 16.42 12.20 10.31
C LEU A 95 15.24 11.48 10.95
N LEU A 96 14.57 10.61 10.19
CA LEU A 96 13.48 9.78 10.69
C LEU A 96 13.95 8.86 11.83
N ALA A 97 15.12 8.24 11.70
CA ALA A 97 15.70 7.39 12.73
C ALA A 97 16.08 8.13 14.03
N LEU A 98 16.27 9.46 13.98
CA LEU A 98 16.44 10.27 15.19
C LEU A 98 15.12 10.45 15.95
N ALA A 99 14.01 10.60 15.23
CA ALA A 99 12.67 10.75 15.81
C ALA A 99 12.06 9.40 16.24
N TYR A 100 12.41 8.32 15.56
CA TYR A 100 11.90 6.97 15.79
C TYR A 100 13.06 5.99 15.99
N PRO A 101 13.57 5.83 17.22
CA PRO A 101 14.78 5.04 17.50
C PRO A 101 14.68 3.55 17.17
N SER A 102 13.47 3.02 17.02
CA SER A 102 13.22 1.64 16.59
C SER A 102 13.41 1.43 15.08
N MET A 103 13.54 2.50 14.30
CA MET A 103 13.80 2.43 12.86
C MET A 103 15.23 1.94 12.60
N GLN A 104 15.36 0.90 11.78
CA GLN A 104 16.65 0.42 11.30
C GLN A 104 17.16 1.29 10.16
N ARG A 105 18.43 1.70 10.28
CA ARG A 105 19.10 2.51 9.26
C ARG A 105 19.64 1.62 8.15
N GLY A 106 19.60 2.12 6.92
CA GLY A 106 20.13 1.42 5.75
C GLY A 106 19.21 0.35 5.17
N ASN A 107 18.05 0.05 5.78
CA ASN A 107 17.06 -0.83 5.18
C ASN A 107 16.35 -0.14 4.00
N ALA A 108 15.97 -0.93 3.00
CA ALA A 108 15.14 -0.45 1.92
C ALA A 108 13.76 -0.02 2.45
N VAL A 109 13.22 1.08 1.93
CA VAL A 109 11.86 1.51 2.25
C VAL A 109 10.87 0.61 1.49
N ALA A 110 10.04 -0.11 2.25
CA ALA A 110 8.96 -0.94 1.74
C ALA A 110 7.75 -0.08 1.33
N THR A 111 6.90 -0.62 0.46
CA THR A 111 5.72 0.10 -0.03
C THR A 111 4.48 -0.78 0.04
N ASP A 112 3.42 -0.25 0.64
CA ASP A 112 2.14 -0.91 0.84
C ASP A 112 1.03 -0.08 0.19
N ILE A 113 0.32 -0.68 -0.76
CA ILE A 113 -0.78 -0.04 -1.49
C ILE A 113 -2.12 -0.56 -0.98
N ILE A 114 -3.02 0.35 -0.63
CA ILE A 114 -4.36 0.02 -0.14
C ILE A 114 -5.38 0.03 -1.26
N LEU A 115 -6.10 -1.08 -1.38
CA LEU A 115 -7.19 -1.31 -2.33
C LEU A 115 -8.52 -1.26 -1.57
N GLU A 116 -9.35 -0.24 -1.79
CA GLU A 116 -10.66 -0.16 -1.14
C GLU A 116 -11.72 -0.90 -1.97
N ARG A 117 -12.47 -1.83 -1.35
CA ARG A 117 -13.42 -2.72 -2.04
C ARG A 117 -14.86 -2.16 -2.18
N ASN A 118 -15.05 -0.90 -1.83
CA ASN A 118 -16.35 -0.22 -1.71
C ASN A 118 -16.89 0.33 -3.05
N GLU A 119 -16.16 0.22 -4.14
CA GLU A 119 -16.64 0.56 -5.49
C GLU A 119 -17.03 -0.72 -6.25
N ARG A 120 -18.22 -0.76 -6.85
CA ARG A 120 -18.67 -1.89 -7.69
C ARG A 120 -17.73 -2.05 -8.88
N GLY A 121 -16.70 -2.87 -8.77
CA GLY A 121 -15.77 -3.10 -9.88
C GLY A 121 -14.60 -3.99 -9.47
N ALA A 122 -14.07 -4.73 -10.44
CA ALA A 122 -12.75 -5.33 -10.31
C ALA A 122 -11.71 -4.20 -10.33
N LEU A 123 -10.86 -4.14 -9.30
CA LEU A 123 -9.77 -3.19 -9.28
C LEU A 123 -8.61 -3.75 -10.10
N ILE A 124 -8.33 -3.12 -11.25
CA ILE A 124 -7.14 -3.43 -12.05
C ILE A 124 -6.00 -2.59 -11.50
N VAL A 125 -4.99 -3.27 -10.96
CA VAL A 125 -3.83 -2.61 -10.35
C VAL A 125 -2.63 -2.82 -11.27
N PRO A 126 -1.84 -1.77 -11.61
CA PRO A 126 -0.65 -1.96 -12.43
C PRO A 126 0.39 -2.81 -11.69
N THR A 127 0.70 -3.98 -12.23
CA THR A 127 1.65 -4.95 -11.66
C THR A 127 3.12 -4.64 -11.93
N THR A 128 3.43 -3.51 -12.57
CA THR A 128 4.78 -3.20 -13.07
C THR A 128 5.78 -2.75 -12.00
N LEU A 129 5.42 -2.75 -10.73
CA LEU A 129 6.30 -2.34 -9.63
C LEU A 129 6.55 -3.54 -8.69
N GLU A 130 7.60 -4.33 -9.00
CA GLU A 130 8.02 -5.58 -8.35
C GLU A 130 8.36 -5.48 -6.83
N ALA A 131 8.09 -4.35 -6.18
CA ALA A 131 8.45 -4.09 -4.78
C ALA A 131 7.29 -3.51 -3.94
N MET A 132 6.04 -3.71 -4.36
CA MET A 132 4.86 -3.24 -3.63
C MET A 132 4.06 -4.40 -3.07
N ALA A 133 3.70 -4.32 -1.79
CA ALA A 133 2.67 -5.16 -1.20
C ALA A 133 1.30 -4.51 -1.40
N TYR A 134 0.29 -5.32 -1.73
CA TYR A 134 -1.08 -4.84 -1.93
C TYR A 134 -1.96 -5.33 -0.78
N HIS A 135 -2.77 -4.44 -0.21
CA HIS A 135 -3.67 -4.75 0.89
C HIS A 135 -5.08 -4.33 0.53
N GLN A 136 -6.00 -5.30 0.51
CA GLN A 136 -7.40 -5.00 0.32
C GLN A 136 -8.08 -4.71 1.65
N ILE A 137 -8.75 -3.56 1.73
CA ILE A 137 -9.59 -3.21 2.87
C ILE A 137 -11.07 -3.28 2.51
N THR A 138 -11.87 -3.72 3.46
CA THR A 138 -13.33 -3.82 3.32
C THR A 138 -13.98 -3.33 4.60
N ALA A 139 -14.93 -2.41 4.45
CA ALA A 139 -15.73 -1.93 5.56
C ALA A 139 -16.67 -3.06 6.02
N ILE A 140 -16.68 -3.37 7.31
CA ILE A 140 -17.49 -4.45 7.91
C ILE A 140 -18.23 -3.96 9.15
N ASN A 141 -19.41 -4.51 9.43
CA ASN A 141 -20.15 -4.22 10.66
C ASN A 141 -19.89 -5.35 11.67
N LEU A 142 -19.30 -5.01 12.82
CA LEU A 142 -19.06 -5.93 13.93
C LEU A 142 -19.90 -5.48 15.12
N ASP A 143 -20.92 -6.25 15.47
CA ASP A 143 -21.80 -5.99 16.62
C ASP A 143 -22.39 -4.57 16.65
N GLY A 144 -22.81 -4.06 15.49
CA GLY A 144 -23.40 -2.72 15.36
C GLY A 144 -22.38 -1.60 15.26
N ARG A 145 -21.07 -1.91 15.23
CA ARG A 145 -19.98 -0.94 15.07
C ARG A 145 -19.34 -1.06 13.70
N ALA A 146 -19.07 0.08 13.07
CA ALA A 146 -18.27 0.13 11.86
C ALA A 146 -16.82 -0.27 12.17
N ALA A 147 -16.28 -1.20 11.39
CA ALA A 147 -14.92 -1.69 11.47
C ALA A 147 -14.35 -1.92 10.07
N TRP A 148 -13.05 -2.19 10.01
CA TRP A 148 -12.33 -2.45 8.77
C TRP A 148 -11.65 -3.81 8.84
N PHE A 149 -11.85 -4.61 7.80
CA PHE A 149 -11.10 -5.83 7.56
C PHE A 149 -10.02 -5.55 6.53
N CYS A 150 -8.78 -5.96 6.81
CA CYS A 150 -7.63 -5.81 5.91
C CYS A 150 -7.02 -7.18 5.62
N GLN A 151 -6.75 -7.46 4.35
CA GLN A 151 -6.06 -8.67 3.91
C GLN A 151 -4.95 -8.32 2.91
N CYS A 152 -3.81 -8.98 3.03
CA CYS A 152 -2.76 -8.92 2.01
C CYS A 152 -3.26 -9.63 0.75
N VAL A 153 -2.93 -9.08 -0.40
CA VAL A 153 -3.19 -9.67 -1.71
C VAL A 153 -1.87 -10.26 -2.21
N GLU A 154 -1.82 -11.58 -2.30
CA GLU A 154 -0.68 -12.27 -2.90
C GLU A 154 -0.77 -12.16 -4.43
N SER A 155 0.36 -11.85 -5.08
CA SER A 155 0.48 -11.97 -6.54
C SER A 155 0.51 -13.45 -6.91
N ALA A 156 -0.48 -13.88 -7.70
CA ALA A 156 -0.53 -15.23 -8.27
C ALA A 156 0.53 -15.44 -9.36
#